data_AF-A0A139D3L9-F1
#
_entry.id   AF-A0A139D3L9-F1
#
_cell.length_a   1.000
_cell.length_b   1.000
_cell.length_c   1.000
_cell.angle_alpha   90.00
_cell.angle_beta   90.00
_cell.angle_gamma   90.00
#
_symmetry.space_group_name_H-M   'P 1'
#
loop_
_entity.id
_entity.type
_entity.pdbx_description
1 polymer ?
#
loop_
_entity_poly.entity_id
_entity_poly.type
_entity_poly.pdbx_seq_one_letter_code
_entity_poly.pdbx_strand_id
1 'polypeptide(L)'
;MNIKTLKGKILLGFAVMILILAGVVGWSIYNFESLSNAINDILVENYRSIKASDSMVESIERQDSALLLLLRTSEEQGQEIFRRNEKEFYTWLARAEDNITIEGEG
;
A
#
# COMPACT_ATOMS: atom_id res chain seq x y z
N MET A 1 49.28 0.26 22.87
CA MET A 1 48.73 0.96 24.06
C MET A 1 48.71 -0.02 25.23
N ASN A 2 49.33 0.32 26.37
CA ASN A 2 49.47 -0.64 27.48
C ASN A 2 48.20 -0.63 28.36
N ILE A 3 47.38 -1.66 28.23
CA ILE A 3 46.04 -1.80 28.86
C ILE A 3 46.13 -1.83 30.40
N LYS A 4 47.32 -2.12 30.94
CA LYS A 4 47.57 -2.19 32.39
C LYS A 4 47.58 -0.82 33.07
N THR A 5 47.74 0.28 32.33
CA THR A 5 47.70 1.64 32.88
C THR A 5 46.26 2.13 33.08
N LEU A 6 46.03 3.01 34.07
CA LEU A 6 44.69 3.59 34.33
C LEU A 6 44.10 4.26 33.08
N LYS A 7 44.92 5.01 32.33
CA LYS A 7 44.53 5.63 31.05
C LYS A 7 44.10 4.59 30.00
N GLY A 8 44.82 3.46 29.90
CA GLY A 8 44.49 2.36 29.00
C GLY A 8 43.15 1.69 29.33
N LYS A 9 42.84 1.49 30.61
CA LYS A 9 41.54 0.94 31.05
C LYS A 9 40.38 1.87 30.73
N ILE A 10 40.55 3.18 30.95
CA ILE A 10 39.52 4.19 30.62
C ILE A 10 39.26 4.21 29.11
N LEU A 11 40.32 4.24 28.29
CA LEU A 11 40.19 4.21 26.83
C LEU A 11 39.52 2.94 26.32
N LEU A 12 39.80 1.78 26.91
CA LEU A 12 39.14 0.53 26.56
C LEU A 12 37.63 0.59 26.86
N GLY A 13 37.24 1.16 28.01
CA GLY A 13 35.82 1.35 28.35
C GLY A 13 35.09 2.21 27.33
N PHE A 14 35.69 3.33 26.90
CA PHE A 14 35.14 4.16 25.83
C PHE A 14 35.06 3.42 24.49
N ALA A 15 36.08 2.66 24.12
CA ALA A 15 36.07 1.88 22.88
C ALA A 15 34.93 0.84 22.86
N VAL A 16 34.72 0.13 23.97
CA VAL A 16 33.61 -0.83 24.10
C VAL A 16 32.26 -0.12 24.03
N MET A 17 32.11 1.03 24.70
CA MET A 17 30.88 1.82 24.64
C MET A 17 30.56 2.28 23.22
N ILE A 18 31.57 2.75 22.48
CA ILE A 18 31.42 3.15 21.07
C ILE A 18 30.99 1.96 20.21
N LEU A 19 31.58 0.78 20.42
CA LEU A 19 31.20 -0.43 19.67
C LEU A 19 29.75 -0.84 19.94
N ILE A 20 29.31 -0.78 21.20
CA ILE A 20 27.91 -1.06 21.57
C ILE A 20 26.98 -0.05 20.90
N LEU A 21 27.29 1.25 20.98
CA LEU A 21 26.49 2.30 20.34
C LEU A 21 26.41 2.11 18.83
N ALA A 22 27.52 1.80 18.17
CA ALA A 22 27.54 1.52 16.73
C ALA A 22 26.66 0.30 16.39
N GLY A 23 26.70 -0.75 17.21
CA GLY A 23 25.84 -1.91 17.07
C GLY A 23 24.35 -1.57 17.22
N VAL A 24 23.99 -0.78 18.24
CA VAL A 24 22.61 -0.34 18.47
C VAL A 24 22.10 0.54 17.33
N VAL A 25 22.92 1.47 16.83
CA VAL A 25 22.56 2.33 15.69
C VAL A 25 22.35 1.49 14.44
N GLY A 26 23.27 0.56 14.13
CA GLY A 26 23.12 -0.34 12.99
C GLY A 26 21.84 -1.19 13.09
N TRP A 27 21.58 -1.75 14.27
CA TRP A 27 20.36 -2.52 14.53
C TRP A 27 19.09 -1.68 14.37
N SER A 28 19.12 -0.43 14.87
CA SER A 28 17.99 0.49 14.76
C SER A 28 17.69 0.85 13.31
N ILE A 29 18.72 1.09 12.48
CA ILE A 29 18.55 1.38 11.06
C ILE A 29 17.90 0.18 10.36
N TYR A 30 18.39 -1.03 10.61
CA TYR A 30 17.83 -2.25 10.03
C TYR A 30 16.34 -2.45 10.39
N ASN A 31 15.99 -2.27 11.66
CA ASN A 31 14.60 -2.41 12.10
C ASN A 31 13.71 -1.29 11.53
N PHE A 32 14.23 -0.08 11.43
CA PHE A 32 13.49 1.05 10.86
C PHE A 32 13.20 0.84 9.38
N GLU A 33 14.17 0.35 8.59
CA GLU A 33 13.93 0.00 7.18
C GLU A 33 12.90 -1.12 7.04
N SER A 34 12.99 -2.18 7.85
CA SER A 34 12.02 -3.27 7.84
C SER A 34 10.61 -2.77 8.15
N LEU A 35 10.46 -1.88 9.14
CA LEU A 35 9.17 -1.30 9.51
C LEU A 35 8.65 -0.37 8.41
N SER A 36 9.53 0.46 7.84
CA SER A 36 9.19 1.38 6.75
C SER A 36 8.66 0.62 5.53
N ASN A 37 9.28 -0.50 5.16
CA ASN A 37 8.83 -1.33 4.05
C ASN A 37 7.45 -1.93 4.32
N ALA A 38 7.24 -2.51 5.51
CA ALA A 38 5.93 -3.07 5.88
C ALA A 38 4.82 -2.01 5.85
N ILE A 39 5.09 -0.79 6.35
CA ILE A 39 4.12 0.32 6.28
C ILE A 39 3.83 0.70 4.83
N ASN A 40 4.86 0.80 3.99
CA ASN A 40 4.69 1.13 2.58
C ASN A 40 3.83 0.07 1.87
N ASP A 41 4.07 -1.21 2.12
CA ASP A 41 3.31 -2.30 1.52
C ASP A 41 1.82 -2.21 1.91
N ILE A 42 1.52 -2.00 3.21
CA ILE A 42 0.15 -1.79 3.69
C ILE A 42 -0.50 -0.57 3.02
N LEU A 43 0.21 0.55 2.88
CA LEU A 43 -0.32 1.75 2.24
C LEU A 43 -0.62 1.54 0.76
N VAL A 44 0.26 0.82 0.04
CA VAL A 44 0.06 0.50 -1.38
C VAL A 44 -1.14 -0.40 -1.58
N GLU A 45 -1.32 -1.42 -0.73
CA GLU A 45 -2.49 -2.30 -0.74
C GLU A 45 -3.78 -1.51 -0.48
N ASN A 46 -3.84 -0.72 0.59
CA ASN A 46 -5.01 0.13 0.89
C ASN A 46 -5.34 1.09 -0.26
N TYR A 47 -4.33 1.70 -0.87
CA TYR A 47 -4.53 2.59 -2.01
C TYR A 47 -5.13 1.85 -3.22
N ARG A 48 -4.71 0.60 -3.47
CA ARG A 48 -5.30 -0.24 -4.52
C ARG A 48 -6.76 -0.57 -4.24
N SER A 49 -7.12 -0.94 -3.00
CA SER A 49 -8.50 -1.21 -2.59
C SER A 49 -9.40 0.02 -2.76
N ILE A 50 -8.91 1.20 -2.32
CA ILE A 50 -9.61 2.48 -2.53
C ILE A 50 -9.77 2.74 -4.03
N LYS A 51 -8.73 2.55 -4.83
CA LYS A 51 -8.80 2.85 -6.26
C LYS A 51 -9.75 1.92 -7.01
N ALA A 52 -9.77 0.63 -6.67
CA ALA A 52 -10.73 -0.31 -7.24
C ALA A 52 -12.17 0.10 -6.89
N SER A 53 -12.42 0.47 -5.63
CA SER A 53 -13.73 0.95 -5.17
C SER A 53 -14.18 2.21 -5.91
N ASP A 54 -13.30 3.20 -6.03
CA ASP A 54 -13.53 4.46 -6.75
C ASP A 54 -13.88 4.21 -8.23
N SER A 55 -13.14 3.33 -8.91
CA SER A 55 -13.43 2.96 -10.30
C SER A 55 -14.70 2.14 -10.48
N MET A 56 -15.08 1.32 -9.50
CA MET A 56 -16.37 0.63 -9.49
C MET A 56 -17.53 1.63 -9.35
N VAL A 57 -17.41 2.61 -8.45
CA VAL A 57 -18.40 3.69 -8.30
C VAL A 57 -18.55 4.47 -9.60
N GLU A 58 -17.45 4.91 -10.21
CA GLU A 58 -17.49 5.60 -11.51
C GLU A 58 -18.20 4.76 -12.58
N SER A 59 -17.91 3.46 -12.65
CA SER A 59 -18.54 2.54 -13.61
C SER A 59 -20.06 2.44 -13.39
N ILE A 60 -20.52 2.48 -12.14
CA ILE A 60 -21.96 2.50 -11.79
C ILE A 60 -22.60 3.83 -12.19
N GLU A 61 -21.95 4.97 -11.92
CA GLU A 61 -22.46 6.29 -12.32
C GLU A 61 -22.61 6.42 -13.85
N ARG A 62 -21.70 5.80 -14.61
CA ARG A 62 -21.79 5.72 -16.08
C ARG A 62 -22.91 4.80 -16.55
N GLN A 63 -23.14 3.67 -15.86
CA GLN A 63 -24.29 2.79 -16.14
C GLN A 63 -25.61 3.53 -15.89
N ASP A 64 -25.73 4.28 -14.80
CA ASP A 64 -26.92 5.10 -14.50
C ASP A 64 -27.17 6.16 -15.58
N SER A 65 -26.12 6.87 -16.01
CA SER A 65 -26.19 7.81 -17.13
C SER A 65 -26.64 7.14 -18.44
N ALA A 66 -26.20 5.89 -18.69
CA ALA A 66 -26.60 5.13 -19.87
C ALA A 66 -28.08 4.70 -19.81
N LEU A 67 -28.60 4.35 -18.63
CA LEU A 67 -30.02 4.09 -18.43
C LEU A 67 -30.87 5.33 -18.78
N LEU A 68 -30.43 6.54 -18.39
CA LEU A 68 -31.12 7.78 -18.77
C LEU A 68 -31.12 8.03 -20.29
N LEU A 69 -30.07 7.61 -21.01
CA LEU A 69 -29.99 7.71 -22.47
C LEU A 69 -30.92 6.72 -23.17
N LEU A 70 -31.00 5.48 -22.65
CA LEU A 70 -31.93 4.46 -23.12
C LEU A 70 -33.38 4.94 -23.07
N LEU A 71 -33.73 5.71 -22.04
CA LEU A 71 -35.08 6.27 -21.88
C LEU A 71 -35.38 7.45 -22.82
N ARG A 72 -34.36 8.11 -23.40
CA ARG A 72 -34.54 9.42 -24.05
C ARG A 72 -34.26 9.46 -25.56
N THR A 73 -33.31 8.68 -26.09
CA THR A 73 -32.76 8.94 -27.43
C THR A 73 -32.55 7.71 -28.32
N SER A 74 -31.65 6.80 -27.94
CA SER A 74 -31.16 5.72 -28.82
C SER A 74 -30.89 4.48 -27.98
N GLU A 75 -31.65 3.42 -28.24
CA GLU A 75 -31.54 2.14 -27.54
C GLU A 75 -30.14 1.52 -27.73
N GLU A 76 -29.59 1.59 -28.95
CA GLU A 76 -28.31 0.96 -29.29
C GLU A 76 -27.12 1.63 -28.57
N GLN A 77 -27.06 2.97 -28.57
CA GLN A 77 -25.97 3.70 -27.90
C GLN A 77 -26.03 3.57 -26.39
N GLY A 78 -27.23 3.64 -25.79
CA GLY A 78 -27.38 3.44 -24.36
C GLY A 78 -27.00 2.02 -23.93
N GLN A 79 -27.36 1.00 -24.72
CA GLN A 79 -27.00 -0.40 -24.45
C GLN A 79 -25.49 -0.61 -24.55
N GLU A 80 -24.83 -0.05 -25.57
CA GLU A 80 -23.38 -0.16 -25.74
C GLU A 80 -22.63 0.47 -24.55
N ILE A 81 -23.01 1.69 -24.15
CA ILE A 81 -22.39 2.38 -23.01
C ILE A 81 -22.62 1.59 -21.72
N PHE A 82 -23.84 1.11 -21.49
CA PHE A 82 -24.16 0.31 -20.31
C PHE A 82 -23.29 -0.95 -20.23
N ARG A 83 -23.26 -1.76 -21.29
CA ARG A 83 -22.48 -3.01 -21.36
C ARG A 83 -20.97 -2.79 -21.19
N ARG A 84 -20.44 -1.71 -21.76
CA ARG A 84 -19.03 -1.36 -21.60
C ARG A 84 -18.69 -1.08 -20.13
N ASN A 85 -19.49 -0.27 -19.45
CA ASN A 85 -19.24 0.10 -18.06
C ASN A 85 -19.57 -1.06 -17.09
N GLU A 86 -20.50 -1.94 -17.43
CA GLU A 86 -20.74 -3.20 -16.72
C GLU A 86 -19.48 -4.08 -16.75
N LYS A 87 -18.86 -4.25 -17.93
CA LYS A 87 -17.59 -4.98 -18.05
C LYS A 87 -16.46 -4.32 -17.25
N GLU A 88 -16.41 -3.00 -17.24
CA GLU A 88 -15.39 -2.24 -16.52
C GLU A 88 -15.55 -2.41 -14.99
N PHE A 89 -16.79 -2.36 -14.49
CA PHE A 89 -17.10 -2.69 -13.10
C PHE A 89 -16.58 -4.07 -12.72
N TYR A 90 -16.90 -5.12 -13.49
CA TYR A 90 -16.43 -6.48 -13.18
C TYR A 90 -14.91 -6.64 -13.29
N THR A 91 -14.26 -5.87 -14.15
CA THR A 91 -12.79 -5.85 -14.22
C THR A 91 -12.18 -5.28 -12.95
N TRP A 92 -12.77 -4.22 -12.39
CA TRP A 92 -12.33 -3.64 -11.14
C TRP A 92 -12.71 -4.47 -9.92
N LEU A 93 -13.87 -5.14 -9.95
CA LEU A 93 -14.29 -6.08 -8.92
C LEU A 93 -13.31 -7.26 -8.82
N ALA A 94 -12.97 -7.89 -9.95
CA ALA A 94 -11.99 -8.99 -9.96
C ALA A 94 -10.63 -8.52 -9.40
N ARG A 95 -10.20 -7.30 -9.73
CA ARG A 95 -8.98 -6.72 -9.14
C ARG A 95 -9.10 -6.47 -7.64
N ALA A 96 -10.28 -6.11 -7.14
CA ALA A 96 -10.50 -5.94 -5.70
C ALA A 96 -10.46 -7.29 -4.99
N GLU A 97 -11.14 -8.30 -5.54
CA GLU A 97 -11.15 -9.68 -5.03
C GLU A 97 -9.74 -10.30 -5.01
N ASP A 98 -8.94 -10.06 -6.04
CA ASP A 98 -7.54 -10.50 -6.12
C ASP A 98 -6.61 -9.76 -5.13
N ASN A 99 -7.05 -8.63 -4.56
CA ASN A 99 -6.29 -7.82 -3.60
C ASN A 99 -6.86 -7.89 -2.18
N ILE A 100 -7.72 -8.86 -1.84
CA ILE A 100 -8.18 -9.07 -0.46
C ILE A 100 -6.97 -9.51 0.38
N THR A 101 -6.37 -8.56 1.11
CA THR A 101 -5.23 -8.81 2.00
C THR A 101 -5.56 -8.56 3.47
N ILE A 102 -6.65 -7.84 3.76
CA ILE A 102 -7.11 -7.50 5.10
C ILE A 102 -8.43 -8.22 5.44
N GLU A 103 -8.51 -8.73 6.67
CA GLU A 103 -9.73 -9.37 7.19
C GLU A 103 -10.90 -8.36 7.19
N GLY A 104 -11.96 -8.67 6.45
CA GLY A 104 -13.16 -7.82 6.31
C GLY A 104 -13.30 -7.06 4.98
N GLU A 105 -12.37 -7.22 4.03
CA GLU A 105 -12.48 -6.61 2.68
C GLU A 105 -13.39 -7.36 1.70
N GLY A 106 -13.76 -8.61 2.00
CA GLY A 106 -14.60 -9.47 1.14
C GLY A 106 -16.07 -9.58 1.57
#